data_AF-A0A0P0XQ30-F1
#
_entry.id   AF-A0A0P0XQ30-F1
#
_cell.length_a   1.000
_cell.length_b   1.000
_cell.length_c   1.000
_cell.angle_alpha   90.00
_cell.angle_beta   90.00
_cell.angle_gamma   90.00
#
_symmetry.space_group_name_H-M   'P 1'
#
loop_
_entity.id
_entity.type
_entity.pdbx_description
1 polymer ?
#
loop_
_entity_poly.entity_id
_entity_poly.type
_entity_poly.pdbx_seq_one_letter_code
_entity_poly.pdbx_strand_id
1 'polypeptide(L)'
;MDCAYTQQIWGQVRTRLGLSCSSPSADFTDWWLTARKSVAKVDRKTFDAGVILVTWLIWKERNVRVFDGIAATVPVLCSAMGDKWETWMAAGLAMEKMTVEKTWTDKASVEFKRDLEKRAMKEWTERDFRELKSTVRIIAVTLALIFIIFLVSFFVPMTKTFQILWWQWGLLCILTSIITLWRIERALTPLA
;
A
#
# COMPACT_ATOMS: atom_id res chain seq x y z
N MET A 1 0.81 14.41 1.86
CA MET A 1 -0.42 13.61 2.11
C MET A 1 -1.65 14.53 2.06
N ASP A 2 -1.82 15.27 0.96
CA ASP A 2 -2.67 16.47 0.96
C ASP A 2 -4.12 16.20 0.52
N CYS A 3 -4.48 14.92 0.39
CA CYS A 3 -5.84 14.53 0.06
C CYS A 3 -6.72 14.60 1.31
N ALA A 4 -7.82 15.35 1.24
CA ALA A 4 -8.80 15.45 2.32
C ALA A 4 -9.29 14.06 2.81
N TYR A 5 -9.41 13.10 1.90
CA TYR A 5 -9.75 11.71 2.22
C TYR A 5 -8.72 11.06 3.16
N THR A 6 -7.44 11.17 2.82
CA THR A 6 -6.33 10.62 3.63
C THR A 6 -6.24 11.31 4.99
N GLN A 7 -6.42 12.63 5.05
CA GLN A 7 -6.41 13.38 6.30
C GLN A 7 -7.56 12.97 7.24
N GLN A 8 -8.75 12.71 6.69
CA GLN A 8 -9.90 12.23 7.49
C GLN A 8 -9.63 10.84 8.09
N ILE A 9 -9.05 9.92 7.31
CA ILE A 9 -8.67 8.59 7.81
C ILE A 9 -7.65 8.71 8.93
N TRP A 10 -6.59 9.50 8.74
CA TRP A 10 -5.60 9.73 9.79
C TRP A 10 -6.18 10.45 11.00
N GLY A 11 -7.17 11.33 10.83
CA GLY A 11 -7.94 11.89 11.94
C GLY A 11 -8.61 10.80 12.77
N GLN A 12 -9.33 9.88 12.13
CA GLN A 12 -10.00 8.76 12.80
C GLN A 12 -9.00 7.81 13.48
N VAL A 13 -7.91 7.47 12.80
CA VAL A 13 -6.83 6.63 13.34
C VAL A 13 -6.21 7.27 14.57
N ARG A 14 -5.89 8.58 14.53
CA ARG A 14 -5.29 9.29 15.66
C ARG A 14 -6.21 9.31 16.86
N THR A 15 -7.50 9.55 16.65
CA THR A 15 -8.50 9.47 17.72
C THR A 15 -8.55 8.07 18.34
N ARG A 16 -8.55 7.02 17.52
CA ARG A 16 -8.56 5.63 18.00
C ARG A 16 -7.28 5.22 18.73
N LEU A 17 -6.11 5.70 18.28
CA LEU A 17 -4.81 5.41 18.89
C LEU A 17 -4.46 6.37 20.05
N GLY A 18 -5.29 7.37 20.33
CA GLY A 18 -5.02 8.39 21.36
C GLY A 18 -3.78 9.26 21.06
N LEU A 19 -3.41 9.41 19.79
CA LEU A 19 -2.22 10.16 19.40
C LEU A 19 -2.49 11.67 19.45
N SER A 20 -1.72 12.38 20.28
CA SER A 20 -1.75 13.85 20.35
C SER A 20 -0.95 14.55 19.23
N CYS A 21 -0.31 13.79 18.34
CA CYS A 21 0.51 14.37 17.26
C CYS A 21 -0.35 15.04 16.19
N SER A 22 0.26 15.98 15.43
CA SER A 22 -0.33 16.59 14.24
C SER A 22 -0.73 15.52 13.22
N SER A 23 -1.60 15.87 12.26
CA SER A 23 -1.89 14.99 11.13
C SER A 23 -0.61 14.79 10.32
N PRO A 24 -0.39 13.61 9.69
CA PRO A 24 0.75 13.44 8.79
C PRO A 24 0.76 14.56 7.74
N SER A 25 1.88 15.28 7.71
CA SER A 25 2.16 16.41 6.82
C SER A 25 2.66 15.93 5.45
N ALA A 26 3.26 16.82 4.66
CA ALA A 26 3.94 16.45 3.42
C ALA A 26 5.02 15.38 3.67
N ASP A 27 5.83 15.58 4.71
CA ASP A 27 6.94 14.71 5.08
C ASP A 27 6.46 13.59 6.01
N PHE A 28 5.91 12.53 5.42
CA PHE A 28 5.33 11.42 6.18
C PHE A 28 6.35 10.74 7.11
N THR A 29 7.60 10.66 6.67
CA THR A 29 8.69 10.01 7.41
C THR A 29 9.04 10.79 8.68
N ASP A 30 9.17 12.11 8.57
CA ASP A 30 9.49 12.97 9.71
C ASP A 30 8.34 12.99 10.73
N TRP A 31 7.10 13.06 10.24
CA TRP A 31 5.92 12.92 11.08
C TRP A 31 5.91 11.59 11.84
N TRP A 32 6.16 10.47 11.16
CA TRP A 32 6.17 9.16 11.79
C TRP A 32 7.24 9.09 12.88
N LEU A 33 8.47 9.53 12.60
CA LEU A 33 9.54 9.56 13.60
C LEU A 33 9.21 10.44 14.81
N THR A 34 8.57 11.58 14.59
CA THR A 34 8.14 12.50 15.65
C THR A 34 7.00 11.90 16.49
N ALA A 35 5.96 11.36 15.86
CA ALA A 35 4.87 10.67 16.55
C ALA A 35 5.35 9.43 17.32
N ARG A 36 6.36 8.72 16.80
CA ARG A 36 6.97 7.58 17.49
C ARG A 36 7.66 7.97 18.79
N LYS A 37 8.15 9.21 18.92
CA LYS A 37 8.77 9.71 20.17
C LYS A 37 7.74 9.89 21.28
N SER A 38 6.48 10.21 20.97
CA SER A 38 5.40 10.31 21.98
C SER A 38 4.87 8.95 22.43
N VAL A 39 5.27 7.85 21.77
CA VAL A 39 4.85 6.50 22.13
C VAL A 39 5.89 5.81 23.03
N ALA A 40 5.41 5.16 24.09
CA ALA A 40 6.24 4.40 25.01
C ALA A 40 7.01 3.29 24.27
N LYS A 41 8.25 3.01 24.69
CA LYS A 41 9.16 2.08 23.98
C LYS A 41 8.54 0.69 23.71
N VAL A 42 7.71 0.20 24.62
CA VAL A 42 7.00 -1.09 24.51
C VAL A 42 5.93 -1.05 23.41
N ASP A 43 5.21 0.06 23.31
CA ASP A 43 4.08 0.24 22.39
C ASP A 43 4.52 0.68 20.97
N ARG A 44 5.79 1.08 20.79
CA ARG A 44 6.32 1.52 19.49
C ARG A 44 6.16 0.49 18.38
N LYS A 45 6.30 -0.81 18.69
CA LYS A 45 6.11 -1.87 17.69
C LYS A 45 4.66 -1.91 17.19
N THR A 46 3.71 -1.86 18.11
CA THR A 46 2.27 -1.80 17.81
C THR A 46 1.93 -0.54 17.02
N PHE A 47 2.50 0.60 17.41
CA PHE A 47 2.31 1.86 16.71
C PHE A 47 2.87 1.82 15.29
N ASP A 48 4.12 1.36 15.11
CA ASP A 48 4.75 1.22 13.79
C ASP A 48 3.93 0.27 12.90
N ALA A 49 3.44 -0.85 13.46
CA ALA A 49 2.56 -1.78 12.77
C ALA A 49 1.24 -1.13 12.33
N GLY A 50 0.62 -0.32 13.20
CA GLY A 50 -0.59 0.43 12.88
C GLY A 50 -0.38 1.47 11.79
N VAL A 51 0.72 2.22 11.85
CA VAL A 51 1.08 3.21 10.81
C VAL A 51 1.26 2.52 9.46
N ILE A 52 1.96 1.38 9.42
CA ILE A 52 2.13 0.57 8.22
C ILE A 52 0.79 0.07 7.69
N LEU A 53 -0.08 -0.47 8.55
CA LEU A 53 -1.39 -0.99 8.16
C LEU A 53 -2.28 0.11 7.55
N VAL A 54 -2.34 1.28 8.19
CA VAL A 54 -3.14 2.41 7.72
C VAL A 54 -2.63 2.88 6.35
N THR A 55 -1.31 3.06 6.23
CA THR A 55 -0.66 3.46 4.98
C THR A 55 -0.95 2.45 3.87
N TRP A 56 -0.89 1.16 4.19
CA TRP A 56 -1.19 0.07 3.25
C TRP A 56 -2.65 0.08 2.79
N LEU A 57 -3.60 0.23 3.71
CA LEU A 57 -5.03 0.27 3.37
C LEU A 57 -5.37 1.48 2.50
N ILE A 58 -4.77 2.64 2.78
CA ILE A 58 -4.90 3.83 1.93
C ILE A 58 -4.33 3.57 0.53
N TRP A 59 -3.18 2.91 0.43
CA TRP A 59 -2.58 2.55 -0.86
C TRP A 59 -3.47 1.58 -1.64
N LYS A 60 -3.99 0.53 -0.99
CA LYS A 60 -4.89 -0.45 -1.60
C LYS A 60 -6.17 0.20 -2.11
N GLU A 61 -6.79 1.06 -1.30
CA GLU A 61 -7.97 1.84 -1.69
C GLU A 61 -7.70 2.72 -2.92
N ARG A 62 -6.54 3.40 -2.96
CA ARG A 62 -6.16 4.22 -4.12
C ARG A 62 -5.98 3.38 -5.38
N ASN A 63 -5.44 2.17 -5.27
CA ASN A 63 -5.32 1.28 -6.41
C ASN A 63 -6.69 0.80 -6.90
N VAL A 64 -7.56 0.34 -6.00
CA VAL A 64 -8.92 -0.10 -6.36
C VAL A 64 -9.70 1.04 -7.05
N ARG A 65 -9.55 2.28 -6.58
CA ARG A 65 -10.12 3.46 -7.26
C ARG A 65 -9.61 3.68 -8.67
N VAL A 66 -8.31 3.46 -8.90
CA VAL A 66 -7.67 3.72 -10.19
C VAL A 66 -7.92 2.59 -11.18
N PHE A 67 -7.88 1.34 -10.72
CA PHE A 67 -7.95 0.16 -11.58
C PHE A 67 -9.39 -0.36 -11.76
N ASP A 68 -10.19 -0.39 -10.69
CA ASP A 68 -11.55 -0.94 -10.72
C ASP A 68 -12.61 0.16 -10.75
N GLY A 69 -12.23 1.43 -10.54
CA GLY A 69 -13.16 2.56 -10.48
C GLY A 69 -14.03 2.57 -9.22
N ILE A 70 -13.75 1.70 -8.25
CA ILE A 70 -14.53 1.56 -7.02
C ILE A 70 -13.91 2.43 -5.93
N ALA A 71 -14.70 3.32 -5.33
CA ALA A 71 -14.28 4.17 -4.22
C ALA A 71 -15.03 3.80 -2.94
N ALA A 72 -14.30 3.37 -1.91
CA ALA A 72 -14.82 3.20 -0.57
C ALA A 72 -14.89 4.55 0.16
N THR A 73 -16.00 4.80 0.85
CA THR A 73 -16.14 5.97 1.72
C THR A 73 -15.23 5.83 2.95
N VAL A 74 -14.88 6.96 3.59
CA VAL A 74 -14.02 6.95 4.80
C VAL A 74 -14.55 6.01 5.88
N PRO A 75 -15.87 5.96 6.19
CA PRO A 75 -16.39 5.03 7.19
C PRO A 75 -16.19 3.56 6.84
N VAL A 76 -16.38 3.18 5.56
CA VAL A 76 -16.19 1.79 5.10
C VAL A 76 -14.74 1.37 5.26
N LEU A 77 -13.80 2.22 4.84
CA LEU A 77 -12.37 1.93 5.01
C LEU A 77 -11.96 1.90 6.48
N CYS A 78 -12.49 2.80 7.32
CA CYS A 78 -12.26 2.81 8.76
C CYS A 78 -12.84 1.58 9.48
N SER A 79 -13.95 1.02 8.97
CA SER A 79 -14.51 -0.24 9.44
C SER A 79 -13.61 -1.40 9.06
N ALA A 80 -13.24 -1.52 7.78
CA ALA A 80 -12.32 -2.56 7.32
C ALA A 80 -10.97 -2.49 8.03
N MET A 81 -10.47 -1.29 8.32
CA MET A 81 -9.28 -1.07 9.13
C MET A 81 -9.46 -1.54 10.58
N GLY A 82 -10.64 -1.30 11.17
CA GLY A 82 -11.01 -1.84 12.47
C GLY A 82 -10.98 -3.36 12.49
N ASP A 83 -11.67 -4.01 11.54
CA ASP A 83 -11.69 -5.47 11.42
C ASP A 83 -10.27 -6.06 11.23
N LYS A 84 -9.44 -5.39 10.42
CA LYS A 84 -8.03 -5.77 10.23
C LYS A 84 -7.22 -5.58 11.49
N TRP A 85 -7.42 -4.50 12.21
CA TRP A 85 -6.77 -4.22 13.49
C TRP A 85 -7.16 -5.25 14.55
N GLU A 86 -8.45 -5.59 14.66
CA GLU A 86 -8.94 -6.65 15.55
C GLU A 86 -8.36 -8.01 15.19
N THR A 87 -8.26 -8.33 13.90
CA THR A 87 -7.57 -9.54 13.45
C THR A 87 -6.10 -9.54 13.88
N TRP A 88 -5.43 -8.39 13.86
CA TRP A 88 -4.04 -8.24 14.30
C TRP A 88 -3.88 -8.28 15.82
N MET A 89 -4.86 -7.76 16.57
CA MET A 89 -4.92 -7.86 18.03
C MET A 89 -5.16 -9.32 18.46
N ALA A 90 -6.09 -10.02 17.82
CA ALA A 90 -6.31 -11.45 18.02
C ALA A 90 -5.05 -12.26 17.68
N ALA A 91 -4.34 -11.86 16.62
CA ALA A 91 -3.04 -12.38 16.25
C ALA A 91 -1.87 -11.75 17.04
N GLY A 92 -2.09 -11.06 18.16
CA GLY A 92 -1.06 -10.52 19.06
C GLY A 92 0.02 -9.61 18.46
N LEU A 93 -0.13 -9.16 17.21
CA LEU A 93 0.78 -8.23 16.53
C LEU A 93 0.63 -6.80 17.08
N ALA A 94 -0.55 -6.48 17.60
CA ALA A 94 -0.85 -5.26 18.32
C ALA A 94 -1.10 -5.58 19.80
N MET A 95 -0.31 -4.97 20.69
CA MET A 95 -0.52 -5.11 22.14
C MET A 95 -1.85 -4.45 22.53
N GLU A 96 -2.90 -5.25 22.74
CA GLU A 96 -4.01 -4.86 23.60
C GLU A 96 -3.50 -4.90 25.04
N LYS A 97 -3.45 -3.74 25.70
CA LYS A 97 -3.25 -3.70 27.16
C LYS A 97 -4.36 -4.53 27.80
N MET A 98 -3.98 -5.69 28.33
CA MET A 98 -4.60 -6.39 29.47
C MET A 98 -5.88 -7.23 29.24
N THR A 99 -5.79 -8.38 28.56
CA THR A 99 -6.56 -9.57 29.03
C THR A 99 -6.05 -10.94 28.57
N VAL A 100 -5.42 -11.08 27.40
CA VAL A 100 -5.02 -12.41 26.88
C VAL A 100 -3.71 -12.93 27.49
N GLU A 101 -2.81 -12.07 27.97
CA GLU A 101 -1.51 -12.50 28.52
C GLU A 101 -1.65 -13.32 29.82
N LYS A 102 -2.76 -13.20 30.56
CA LYS A 102 -2.98 -14.00 31.78
C LYS A 102 -3.22 -15.48 31.51
N THR A 103 -3.66 -15.87 30.31
CA THR A 103 -3.96 -17.29 30.00
C THR A 103 -2.80 -18.04 29.37
N TRP A 104 -1.80 -17.33 28.84
CA TRP A 104 -0.61 -17.92 28.22
C TRP A 104 0.60 -17.72 29.12
N THR A 105 0.62 -18.38 30.28
CA THR A 105 1.74 -18.28 31.23
C THR A 105 2.91 -19.20 30.87
N ASP A 106 2.65 -20.28 30.14
CA ASP A 106 3.70 -21.22 29.76
C ASP A 106 4.50 -20.75 28.53
N LYS A 107 5.81 -20.93 28.57
CA LYS A 107 6.73 -20.44 27.54
C LYS A 107 6.40 -21.03 26.17
N ALA A 108 6.02 -22.31 26.11
CA ALA A 108 5.69 -22.98 24.85
C ALA A 108 4.44 -22.35 24.20
N SER A 109 3.50 -21.90 25.01
CA SER A 109 2.24 -21.32 24.55
C SER A 109 2.45 -19.92 23.98
N VAL A 110 3.31 -19.12 24.61
CA VAL A 110 3.76 -17.81 24.09
C VAL A 110 4.58 -17.96 22.81
N GLU A 111 5.44 -18.99 22.72
CA GLU A 111 6.25 -19.25 21.52
C GLU A 111 5.42 -19.76 20.35
N PHE A 112 4.48 -20.68 20.59
CA PHE A 112 3.51 -21.14 19.60
C PHE A 112 2.67 -19.99 19.07
N LYS A 113 2.19 -19.10 19.96
CA LYS A 113 1.49 -17.88 19.57
C LYS A 113 2.38 -17.07 18.61
N ARG A 114 3.57 -16.65 19.04
CA ARG A 114 4.52 -15.87 18.22
C ARG A 114 4.81 -16.49 16.85
N ASP A 115 4.88 -17.81 16.76
CA ASP A 115 5.10 -18.51 15.50
C ASP A 115 3.88 -18.47 14.57
N LEU A 116 2.67 -18.65 15.10
CA LEU A 116 1.43 -18.41 14.34
C LEU A 116 1.36 -16.97 13.83
N GLU A 117 1.78 -15.99 14.63
CA GLU A 117 1.79 -14.57 14.24
C GLU A 117 2.78 -14.32 13.10
N LYS A 118 4.00 -14.87 13.21
CA LYS A 118 4.99 -14.81 12.13
C LYS A 118 4.48 -15.46 10.87
N ARG A 119 3.76 -16.58 10.96
CA ARG A 119 3.15 -17.26 9.82
C ARG A 119 2.03 -16.44 9.20
N ALA A 120 1.09 -15.92 10.01
CA ALA A 120 0.00 -15.08 9.52
C ALA A 120 0.53 -13.81 8.84
N MET A 121 1.53 -13.16 9.43
CA MET A 121 2.18 -12.00 8.82
C MET A 121 2.87 -12.37 7.51
N LYS A 122 3.65 -13.46 7.50
CA LYS A 122 4.32 -13.94 6.28
C LYS A 122 3.33 -14.32 5.20
N GLU A 123 2.25 -15.01 5.53
CA GLU A 123 1.19 -15.39 4.58
C GLU A 123 0.45 -14.18 4.05
N TRP A 124 0.19 -13.18 4.90
CA TRP A 124 -0.41 -11.91 4.50
C TRP A 124 0.52 -11.16 3.53
N THR A 125 1.78 -10.94 3.92
CA THR A 125 2.78 -10.29 3.07
C THR A 125 2.97 -11.05 1.77
N GLU A 126 3.01 -12.38 1.80
CA GLU A 126 3.15 -13.19 0.59
C GLU A 126 1.90 -13.16 -0.29
N ARG A 127 0.68 -13.15 0.29
CA ARG A 127 -0.56 -13.03 -0.49
C ARG A 127 -0.63 -11.69 -1.21
N ASP A 128 -0.38 -10.60 -0.48
CA ASP A 128 -0.40 -9.26 -1.05
C ASP A 128 0.77 -9.05 -2.05
N PHE A 129 1.96 -9.61 -1.78
CA PHE A 129 3.08 -9.57 -2.72
C PHE A 129 2.86 -10.45 -3.95
N ARG A 130 2.10 -11.55 -3.83
CA ARG A 130 1.65 -12.35 -4.99
C ARG A 130 0.69 -11.57 -5.87
N GLU A 131 -0.26 -10.83 -5.29
CA GLU A 131 -1.13 -9.92 -6.05
C GLU A 131 -0.30 -8.88 -6.79
N LEU A 132 0.66 -8.23 -6.11
CA LEU A 132 1.56 -7.26 -6.74
C LEU A 132 2.40 -7.88 -7.86
N LYS A 133 3.02 -9.04 -7.62
CA LYS A 133 3.79 -9.78 -8.64
C LYS A 133 2.91 -10.15 -9.84
N SER A 134 1.67 -10.56 -9.62
CA SER A 134 0.72 -10.87 -10.69
C SER A 134 0.46 -9.64 -11.55
N THR A 135 0.14 -8.51 -10.92
CA THR A 135 -0.11 -7.23 -11.61
C THR A 135 1.13 -6.75 -12.37
N VAL A 136 2.31 -6.80 -11.75
CA VAL A 136 3.58 -6.40 -12.39
C VAL A 136 3.90 -7.30 -13.58
N ARG A 137 3.67 -8.63 -13.49
CA ARG A 137 3.85 -9.55 -14.62
C ARG A 137 2.90 -9.21 -15.76
N ILE A 138 1.63 -8.94 -15.48
CA ILE A 138 0.65 -8.54 -16.49
C ILE A 138 1.12 -7.26 -17.19
N ILE A 139 1.49 -6.22 -16.44
CA ILE A 139 1.99 -4.95 -17.00
C ILE A 139 3.24 -5.18 -17.85
N ALA A 140 4.20 -5.98 -17.38
CA ALA A 140 5.43 -6.27 -18.13
C ALA A 140 5.15 -7.02 -19.44
N VAL A 141 4.23 -7.99 -19.43
CA VAL A 141 3.81 -8.71 -20.66
C VAL A 141 3.11 -7.75 -21.62
N THR A 142 2.21 -6.89 -21.14
CA THR A 142 1.55 -5.89 -21.97
C THR A 142 2.55 -4.94 -22.63
N LEU A 143 3.54 -4.44 -21.88
CA LEU A 143 4.60 -3.58 -22.43
C LEU A 143 5.49 -4.31 -23.43
N ALA A 144 5.84 -5.58 -23.18
CA ALA A 144 6.63 -6.39 -24.10
C ALA A 144 5.88 -6.63 -25.42
N LEU A 145 4.58 -6.91 -25.37
CA LEU A 145 3.75 -7.08 -26.56
C LEU A 145 3.65 -5.77 -27.36
N ILE A 146 3.42 -4.64 -26.69
CA ILE A 146 3.43 -3.32 -27.33
C ILE A 146 4.78 -3.08 -28.03
N PHE A 147 5.89 -3.36 -27.36
CA PHE A 147 7.23 -3.22 -27.92
C PHE A 147 7.45 -4.12 -29.15
N ILE A 148 7.02 -5.39 -29.11
CA ILE A 148 7.11 -6.31 -30.25
C ILE A 148 6.27 -5.80 -31.43
N ILE A 149 5.05 -5.31 -31.18
CA ILE A 149 4.19 -4.72 -32.23
C ILE A 149 4.88 -3.50 -32.87
N PHE A 150 5.56 -2.67 -32.07
CA PHE A 150 6.36 -1.55 -32.56
C PHE A 150 7.56 -2.01 -33.39
N LEU A 151 8.27 -3.05 -32.95
CA LEU A 151 9.40 -3.60 -33.71
C LEU A 151 8.96 -4.21 -35.05
N VAL A 152 7.87 -4.97 -35.07
CA VAL A 152 7.39 -5.61 -36.30
C VAL A 152 6.94 -4.57 -37.32
N SER A 153 6.22 -3.54 -36.87
CA SER A 153 5.81 -2.44 -37.72
C SER A 153 7.00 -1.64 -38.27
N PHE A 154 8.20 -1.72 -37.65
CA PHE A 154 9.43 -1.06 -38.13
C PHE A 154 9.99 -1.69 -39.39
N PHE A 155 9.83 -3.01 -39.51
CA PHE A 155 10.30 -3.77 -40.66
C PHE A 155 9.30 -3.82 -41.81
N VAL A 156 8.06 -3.35 -41.62
CA VAL A 156 7.13 -3.15 -42.73
C VAL A 156 7.60 -1.92 -43.52
N PRO A 157 7.97 -2.06 -44.81
CA PRO A 157 8.39 -0.93 -45.63
C PRO A 157 7.19 -0.01 -45.90
N MET A 158 6.94 0.92 -44.99
CA MET A 158 5.91 1.96 -45.13
C MET A 158 6.43 3.12 -45.98
N THR A 159 5.55 3.73 -46.78
CA THR A 159 5.87 5.00 -47.46
C THR A 159 6.14 6.09 -46.42
N LYS A 160 7.06 7.01 -46.73
CA LYS A 160 7.64 8.00 -45.78
C LYS A 160 6.60 8.76 -44.95
N THR A 161 5.42 9.01 -45.50
CA THR A 161 4.29 9.67 -44.82
C THR A 161 3.76 8.86 -43.65
N PHE A 162 3.58 7.55 -43.82
CA PHE A 162 3.18 6.69 -42.72
C PHE A 162 4.28 6.53 -41.67
N GLN A 163 5.55 6.53 -42.07
CA GLN A 163 6.66 6.45 -41.11
C GLN A 163 6.62 7.63 -40.11
N ILE A 164 6.33 8.85 -40.57
CA ILE A 164 6.19 10.03 -39.70
C ILE A 164 4.98 9.90 -38.76
N LEU A 165 3.81 9.54 -39.30
CA LEU A 165 2.60 9.32 -38.48
C LEU A 165 2.83 8.23 -37.44
N TRP A 166 3.59 7.20 -37.80
CA TRP A 166 3.87 6.08 -36.94
C TRP A 166 4.92 6.40 -35.87
N TRP A 167 5.91 7.28 -36.15
CA TRP A 167 6.75 7.91 -35.12
C TRP A 167 5.92 8.79 -34.18
N GLN A 168 4.92 9.52 -34.67
CA GLN A 168 4.02 10.31 -33.81
C GLN A 168 3.18 9.41 -32.90
N TRP A 169 2.63 8.31 -33.42
CA TRP A 169 1.91 7.31 -32.62
C TRP A 169 2.83 6.57 -31.64
N GLY A 170 4.05 6.21 -32.06
CA GLY A 170 5.06 5.60 -31.17
C GLY A 170 5.47 6.53 -30.05
N LEU A 171 5.71 7.80 -30.35
CA LEU A 171 5.98 8.82 -29.35
C LEU A 171 4.77 9.01 -28.43
N LEU A 172 3.54 9.03 -28.97
CA LEU A 172 2.32 9.13 -28.17
C LEU A 172 2.16 7.93 -27.23
N CYS A 173 2.43 6.70 -27.69
CA CYS A 173 2.38 5.49 -26.86
C CYS A 173 3.47 5.46 -25.78
N ILE A 174 4.69 5.88 -26.11
CA ILE A 174 5.78 6.00 -25.12
C ILE A 174 5.43 7.08 -24.11
N LEU A 175 4.92 8.23 -24.54
CA LEU A 175 4.48 9.31 -23.66
C LEU A 175 3.31 8.86 -22.76
N THR A 176 2.30 8.16 -23.28
CA THR A 176 1.20 7.65 -22.44
C THR A 176 1.67 6.56 -21.48
N SER A 177 2.60 5.70 -21.90
CA SER A 177 3.22 4.69 -21.02
C SER A 177 4.06 5.33 -19.93
N ILE A 178 4.88 6.33 -20.25
CA ILE A 178 5.67 7.11 -19.28
C ILE A 178 4.73 7.88 -18.33
N ILE A 179 3.66 8.51 -18.84
CA ILE A 179 2.66 9.19 -17.99
C ILE A 179 1.97 8.20 -17.06
N THR A 180 1.66 6.99 -17.54
CA THR A 180 1.02 5.94 -16.73
C THR A 180 1.98 5.40 -15.68
N LEU A 181 3.24 5.13 -16.05
CA LEU A 181 4.30 4.73 -15.13
C LEU A 181 4.60 5.82 -14.11
N TRP A 182 4.64 7.08 -14.52
CA TRP A 182 4.82 8.22 -13.62
C TRP A 182 3.62 8.39 -12.69
N ARG A 183 2.40 8.13 -13.16
CA ARG A 183 1.20 8.08 -12.30
C ARG A 183 1.26 6.95 -11.28
N ILE A 184 1.71 5.77 -11.70
CA ILE A 184 1.91 4.59 -10.85
C ILE A 184 3.01 4.88 -9.83
N GLU A 185 4.18 5.35 -10.27
CA GLU A 185 5.32 5.70 -9.44
C GLU A 185 4.97 6.81 -8.45
N ARG A 186 4.25 7.86 -8.86
CA ARG A 186 3.72 8.90 -7.94
C ARG A 186 2.63 8.39 -7.01
N ALA A 187 1.91 7.32 -7.37
CA ALA A 187 1.00 6.65 -6.46
C ALA A 187 1.75 5.73 -5.46
N LEU A 188 2.90 5.20 -5.85
CA LEU A 188 3.76 4.29 -5.08
C LEU A 188 4.82 4.98 -4.24
N THR A 189 5.30 6.18 -4.61
CA THR A 189 6.21 6.97 -3.78
C THR A 189 5.42 7.56 -2.62
N PRO A 190 5.62 7.09 -1.37
CA PRO A 190 5.28 7.93 -0.24
C PRO A 190 6.15 9.17 -0.37
N LEU A 191 5.53 10.35 -0.51
CA LEU A 191 6.24 11.62 -0.44
C LEU A 191 7.15 11.56 0.79
N ALA A 192 8.46 11.67 0.53
CA ALA A 192 9.52 11.74 1.51
C ALA A 192 9.20 12.82 2.54
#